data_AF-A0A0C9UFF2-F1
#
_entry.id   AF-A0A0C9UFF2-F1
#
_cell.length_a   1.000
_cell.length_b   1.000
_cell.length_c   1.000
_cell.angle_alpha   90.00
_cell.angle_beta   90.00
_cell.angle_gamma   90.00
#
_symmetry.space_group_name_H-M   'P 1'
#
loop_
_entity.id
_entity.type
_entity.pdbx_description
1 polymer ?
#
loop_
_entity_poly.entity_id
_entity_poly.type
_entity_poly.pdbx_seq_one_letter_code
_entity_poly.pdbx_strand_id
1 'polypeptide(L)'
;MVGPEVPRPQYPADRRKPPPLSQDVRKANAKKAMDKEDAMQEEVDVLLDFVNKRVVELSEKYSKKDEYFRMCVYLTSKAEKQKRKGSPYNVFLHVTAEKENSELPIGQKMGLIDLVRSGSKKYEELTGAEKDEMMAVLEAYREGKEQGFRVGARSRGQVVWQTMQKLLNLRKQTGVSSFIFTARNNTAVQYKPHFYATDQASKDFVRLALRKDVMNTGCQYEGYLFNNLEGSASNRQARLTKLRNNCSQLIQNGLLRATGEKQIRIKYTDAGYDSLVQRHGFKLEGWPLHELKSPASISAIADLENLETLLENGDCEWVALTDEELRKHVTDYAVRKKPSKKKVKAVAKGSNSKRTVYKVINNTNDDDEDTDDEDSEEEPSEDQGQGEDEEEEDQNEEDNGRKRKSVTKDNGSARALKKRRVLAAQ
;
A
#
# COMPACT_ATOMS: atom_id res chain seq x y z
N MET A 1 55.88 14.26 37.16
CA MET A 1 54.66 15.06 36.90
C MET A 1 53.56 14.08 36.59
N VAL A 2 52.66 13.83 37.55
CA VAL A 2 51.49 12.96 37.36
C VAL A 2 50.47 13.78 36.59
N GLY A 3 50.13 13.34 35.39
CA GLY A 3 49.17 14.04 34.52
C GLY A 3 47.78 14.10 35.16
N PRO A 4 46.97 15.13 34.82
CA PRO A 4 45.63 15.29 35.38
C PRO A 4 44.77 14.07 35.04
N GLU A 5 44.28 13.39 36.07
CA GLU A 5 43.37 12.25 35.93
C GLU A 5 42.08 12.71 35.24
N VAL A 6 41.83 12.15 34.06
CA VAL A 6 40.58 12.38 33.32
C VAL A 6 39.43 11.75 34.12
N PRO A 7 38.37 12.50 34.47
CA PRO A 7 37.26 11.96 35.25
C PRO A 7 36.58 10.82 34.47
N ARG A 8 36.44 9.67 35.13
CA ARG A 8 35.78 8.49 34.55
C ARG A 8 34.32 8.82 34.23
N PRO A 9 33.81 8.46 33.04
CA PRO A 9 32.41 8.65 32.70
C PRO A 9 31.54 7.94 33.74
N GLN A 10 30.67 8.70 34.41
CA GLN A 10 29.70 8.15 35.34
C GLN A 10 28.62 7.43 34.53
N TYR A 11 28.71 6.11 34.46
CA TYR A 11 27.61 5.30 33.94
C TYR A 11 26.39 5.48 34.87
N PRO A 12 25.20 5.78 34.33
CA PRO A 12 24.00 5.89 35.13
C PRO A 12 23.79 4.58 35.90
N ALA A 13 23.57 4.68 37.22
CA ALA A 13 23.40 3.52 38.08
C ALA A 13 22.28 2.60 37.57
N ASP A 14 22.55 1.29 37.53
CA ASP A 14 21.57 0.28 37.13
C ASP A 14 20.29 0.41 37.96
N ARG A 15 19.19 0.77 37.29
CA ARG A 15 17.89 0.86 37.92
C ARG A 15 17.41 -0.56 38.26
N ARG A 16 17.11 -0.80 39.54
CA ARG A 16 16.51 -2.06 39.99
C ARG A 16 15.23 -2.34 39.19
N LYS A 17 15.16 -3.50 38.52
CA LYS A 17 13.96 -3.92 37.79
C LYS A 17 12.80 -4.07 38.79
N PRO A 18 11.63 -3.48 38.54
CA PRO A 18 10.47 -3.65 39.41
C PRO A 18 10.02 -5.12 39.44
N PRO A 19 9.46 -5.60 40.56
CA PRO A 19 8.99 -6.99 40.67
C PRO A 19 7.88 -7.28 39.65
N PRO A 20 7.86 -8.49 39.03
CA PRO A 20 6.87 -8.84 38.02
C PRO A 20 5.46 -8.90 38.63
N LEU A 21 4.54 -8.10 38.08
CA LEU A 21 3.12 -8.12 38.46
C LEU A 21 2.44 -9.40 37.96
N SER A 22 1.66 -10.04 38.84
CA SER A 22 0.79 -11.19 38.51
C SER A 22 -0.23 -10.85 37.42
N GLN A 23 -0.63 -11.85 36.62
CA GLN A 23 -1.59 -11.69 35.52
C GLN A 23 -2.93 -11.10 35.99
N ASP A 24 -3.40 -11.46 37.18
CA ASP A 24 -4.64 -10.94 37.75
C ASP A 24 -4.53 -9.45 38.10
N VAL A 25 -3.36 -9.04 38.61
CA VAL A 25 -3.08 -7.62 38.91
C VAL A 25 -2.98 -6.81 37.63
N ARG A 26 -2.38 -7.36 36.56
CA ARG A 26 -2.35 -6.72 35.23
C ARG A 26 -3.75 -6.52 34.68
N LYS A 27 -4.63 -7.54 34.74
CA LYS A 27 -6.03 -7.44 34.31
C LYS A 27 -6.82 -6.41 35.13
N ALA A 28 -6.64 -6.40 36.46
CA ALA A 28 -7.30 -5.43 37.33
C ALA A 28 -6.83 -3.99 37.06
N ASN A 29 -5.54 -3.79 36.80
CA ASN A 29 -4.99 -2.48 36.45
C ASN A 29 -5.47 -2.02 35.07
N ALA A 30 -5.56 -2.92 34.07
CA ALA A 30 -6.11 -2.61 32.77
C ALA A 30 -7.59 -2.19 32.86
N LYS A 31 -8.40 -2.91 33.65
CA LYS A 31 -9.79 -2.53 33.90
C LYS A 31 -9.90 -1.17 34.57
N LYS A 32 -9.12 -0.89 35.62
CA LYS A 32 -9.09 0.43 36.26
C LYS A 32 -8.64 1.55 35.32
N ALA A 33 -7.73 1.27 34.40
CA ALA A 33 -7.30 2.22 33.39
C ALA A 33 -8.45 2.54 32.41
N MET A 34 -9.17 1.52 31.95
CA MET A 34 -10.37 1.69 31.12
C MET A 34 -11.47 2.45 31.85
N ASP A 35 -11.84 2.05 33.07
CA ASP A 35 -12.88 2.73 33.86
C ASP A 35 -12.54 4.23 34.09
N LYS A 36 -11.24 4.56 34.23
CA LYS A 36 -10.77 5.94 34.37
C LYS A 36 -10.80 6.72 33.05
N GLU A 37 -10.47 6.07 31.93
CA GLU A 37 -10.55 6.66 30.60
C GLU A 37 -12.01 6.94 30.23
N ASP A 38 -12.92 6.01 30.52
CA ASP A 38 -14.36 6.17 30.34
C ASP A 38 -14.89 7.35 31.18
N ALA A 39 -14.52 7.43 32.46
CA ALA A 39 -14.90 8.57 33.31
C ALA A 39 -14.34 9.91 32.80
N MET A 40 -13.12 9.92 32.27
CA MET A 40 -12.53 11.12 31.67
C MET A 40 -13.29 11.53 30.40
N GLN A 41 -13.67 10.56 29.56
CA GLN A 41 -14.44 10.84 28.35
C GLN A 41 -15.84 11.38 28.67
N GLU A 42 -16.50 10.83 29.69
CA GLU A 42 -17.78 11.37 30.19
C GLU A 42 -17.65 12.83 30.64
N GLU A 43 -16.58 13.19 31.39
CA GLU A 43 -16.32 14.58 31.78
C GLU A 43 -16.07 15.50 30.57
N VAL A 44 -15.35 15.02 29.55
CA VAL A 44 -15.11 15.73 28.29
C VAL A 44 -16.42 15.94 27.53
N ASP A 45 -17.29 14.94 27.48
CA ASP A 45 -18.59 15.04 26.82
C ASP A 45 -19.51 16.05 27.52
N VAL A 46 -19.52 16.04 28.86
CA VAL A 46 -20.22 17.06 29.67
C VAL A 46 -19.68 18.46 29.38
N LEU A 47 -18.37 18.62 29.23
CA LEU A 47 -17.77 19.90 28.87
C LEU A 47 -18.16 20.35 27.45
N LEU A 48 -18.17 19.44 26.47
CA LEU A 48 -18.61 19.72 25.11
C LEU A 48 -20.09 20.12 25.06
N ASP A 49 -20.94 19.45 25.83
CA ASP A 49 -22.34 19.79 26.00
C ASP A 49 -22.53 21.17 26.64
N PHE A 50 -21.72 21.50 27.64
CA PHE A 50 -21.72 22.84 28.24
C PHE A 50 -21.34 23.92 27.23
N VAL A 51 -20.29 23.68 26.42
CA VAL A 51 -19.88 24.59 25.34
C VAL A 51 -20.99 24.74 24.31
N ASN A 52 -21.62 23.63 23.88
CA ASN A 52 -22.73 23.63 22.94
C ASN A 52 -23.92 24.43 23.48
N LYS A 53 -24.29 24.22 24.74
CA LYS A 53 -25.35 24.98 25.42
C LYS A 53 -25.02 26.47 25.45
N ARG A 54 -23.78 26.83 25.78
CA ARG A 54 -23.35 28.24 25.76
C ARG A 54 -23.35 28.85 24.37
N VAL A 55 -23.04 28.08 23.33
CA VAL A 55 -23.16 28.55 21.95
C VAL A 55 -24.62 28.87 21.60
N VAL A 56 -25.59 28.03 22.00
CA VAL A 56 -27.02 28.31 21.79
C VAL A 56 -27.46 29.57 22.56
N GLU A 57 -27.05 29.71 23.82
CA GLU A 57 -27.37 30.90 24.62
C GLU A 57 -26.77 32.19 24.02
N LEU A 58 -25.56 32.13 23.46
CA LEU A 58 -24.94 33.26 22.75
C LEU A 58 -25.66 33.56 21.43
N SER A 59 -26.12 32.52 20.72
CA SER A 59 -26.91 32.65 19.50
C SER A 59 -28.21 33.41 19.73
N GLU A 60 -28.96 33.03 20.76
CA GLU A 60 -30.19 33.70 21.17
C GLU A 60 -29.91 35.15 21.62
N LYS A 61 -28.90 35.35 22.48
CA LYS A 61 -28.56 36.67 23.04
C LYS A 61 -28.15 37.70 21.97
N TYR A 62 -27.40 37.27 20.95
CA TYR A 62 -26.87 38.18 19.92
C TYR A 62 -27.59 38.06 18.57
N SER A 63 -28.65 37.24 18.48
CA SER A 63 -29.42 36.99 17.25
C SER A 63 -28.54 36.62 16.05
N LYS A 64 -27.47 35.84 16.29
CA LYS A 64 -26.57 35.30 15.26
C LYS A 64 -26.66 33.78 15.27
N LYS A 65 -26.60 33.13 14.11
CA LYS A 65 -26.65 31.66 14.01
C LYS A 65 -25.62 30.96 14.90
N ASP A 66 -25.99 29.85 15.53
CA ASP A 66 -25.12 29.00 16.38
C ASP A 66 -23.78 28.70 15.72
N GLU A 67 -23.81 28.44 14.41
CA GLU A 67 -22.65 28.13 13.57
C GLU A 67 -21.58 29.23 13.63
N TYR A 68 -21.96 30.50 13.78
CA TYR A 68 -21.02 31.61 13.95
C TYR A 68 -20.20 31.47 15.24
N PHE A 69 -20.85 31.13 16.36
CA PHE A 69 -20.18 30.99 17.65
C PHE A 69 -19.41 29.68 17.75
N ARG A 70 -19.93 28.58 17.19
CA ARG A 70 -19.15 27.32 17.03
C ARG A 70 -17.83 27.60 16.31
N MET A 71 -17.89 28.36 15.21
CA MET A 71 -16.69 28.74 14.46
C MET A 71 -15.71 29.59 15.29
N CYS A 72 -16.19 30.52 16.10
CA CYS A 72 -15.34 31.32 16.99
C CYS A 72 -14.69 30.48 18.10
N VAL A 73 -15.43 29.52 18.67
CA VAL A 73 -14.96 28.67 19.77
C VAL A 73 -13.98 27.61 19.28
N TYR A 74 -14.30 26.93 18.18
CA TYR A 74 -13.47 25.82 17.69
C TYR A 74 -12.27 26.28 16.86
N LEU A 75 -12.16 27.57 16.47
CA LEU A 75 -11.06 28.14 15.65
C LEU A 75 -10.76 27.42 14.31
N THR A 76 -11.49 26.35 13.98
CA THR A 76 -11.07 25.36 12.97
C THR A 76 -11.98 25.26 11.74
N SER A 77 -13.23 25.75 11.76
CA SER A 77 -14.22 25.26 10.79
C SER A 77 -14.40 26.02 9.48
N LYS A 78 -13.79 27.21 9.29
CA LYS A 78 -13.79 27.91 7.97
C LYS A 78 -12.43 28.01 7.30
N ALA A 79 -11.39 27.46 7.93
CA ALA A 79 -10.06 27.38 7.32
C ALA A 79 -10.00 26.31 6.22
N GLU A 80 -10.85 25.28 6.30
CA GLU A 80 -11.26 24.55 5.09
C GLU A 80 -11.98 25.54 4.20
N LYS A 81 -11.25 26.04 3.20
CA LYS A 81 -11.75 26.95 2.18
C LYS A 81 -13.04 26.35 1.62
N GLN A 82 -14.19 26.79 2.13
CA GLN A 82 -15.48 26.43 1.54
C GLN A 82 -15.33 26.71 0.06
N LYS A 83 -15.37 25.65 -0.75
CA LYS A 83 -15.26 25.79 -2.20
C LYS A 83 -16.41 26.71 -2.57
N ARG A 84 -16.08 27.93 -3.01
CA ARG A 84 -17.11 28.92 -3.33
C ARG A 84 -18.01 28.29 -4.39
N LYS A 85 -19.31 28.21 -4.09
CA LYS A 85 -20.31 27.80 -5.08
C LYS A 85 -20.07 28.65 -6.33
N GLY A 86 -20.02 27.98 -7.49
CA GLY A 86 -19.85 28.69 -8.75
C GLY A 86 -21.00 29.68 -8.90
N SER A 87 -20.69 30.95 -9.11
CA SER A 87 -21.72 31.90 -9.54
C SER A 87 -22.15 31.49 -10.95
N PRO A 88 -23.46 31.45 -11.28
CA PRO A 88 -23.94 31.11 -12.63
C PRO A 88 -23.27 31.95 -13.72
N TYR A 89 -22.97 33.23 -13.42
CA TYR A 89 -22.25 34.10 -14.33
C TYR A 89 -20.79 33.69 -14.55
N ASN A 90 -20.08 33.31 -13.48
CA ASN A 90 -18.69 32.83 -13.60
C ASN A 90 -18.61 31.51 -14.35
N VAL A 91 -19.64 30.68 -14.18
CA VAL A 91 -19.81 29.41 -14.89
C VAL A 91 -20.02 29.66 -16.37
N PHE A 92 -20.93 30.57 -16.71
CA PHE A 92 -21.16 31.01 -18.08
C PHE A 92 -19.89 31.54 -18.74
N LEU A 93 -19.12 32.40 -18.04
CA LEU A 93 -17.84 32.90 -18.56
C LEU A 93 -16.83 31.76 -18.79
N HIS A 94 -16.76 30.76 -17.91
CA HIS A 94 -15.88 29.61 -18.10
C HIS A 94 -16.25 28.81 -19.35
N VAL A 95 -17.52 28.46 -19.50
CA VAL A 95 -18.02 27.69 -20.66
C VAL A 95 -17.84 28.49 -21.96
N THR A 96 -18.11 29.80 -21.93
CA THR A 96 -17.94 30.67 -23.09
C THR A 96 -16.46 30.82 -23.45
N ALA A 97 -15.58 30.99 -22.47
CA ALA A 97 -14.14 31.02 -22.69
C ALA A 97 -13.62 29.72 -23.29
N GLU A 98 -14.14 28.57 -22.85
CA GLU A 98 -13.73 27.27 -23.38
C GLU A 98 -14.15 27.11 -24.84
N LYS A 99 -15.38 27.50 -25.19
CA LYS A 99 -15.87 27.50 -26.58
C LYS A 99 -15.08 28.45 -27.47
N GLU A 100 -14.97 29.72 -27.10
CA GLU A 100 -14.30 30.74 -27.92
C GLU A 100 -12.78 30.51 -28.01
N ASN A 101 -12.13 29.95 -26.98
CA ASN A 101 -10.71 29.60 -27.06
C ASN A 101 -10.44 28.30 -27.84
N SER A 102 -11.44 27.44 -28.03
CA SER A 102 -11.27 26.22 -28.85
C SER A 102 -11.18 26.54 -30.35
N GLU A 103 -11.69 27.69 -30.76
CA GLU A 103 -11.60 28.20 -32.14
C GLU A 103 -10.30 28.97 -32.41
N LEU A 104 -9.59 29.40 -31.35
CA LEU A 104 -8.33 30.14 -31.47
C LEU A 104 -7.12 29.19 -31.63
N PRO A 105 -6.04 29.64 -32.30
CA PRO A 105 -4.81 28.86 -32.41
C PRO A 105 -4.21 28.50 -31.04
N ILE A 106 -3.58 27.33 -30.96
CA ILE A 106 -2.89 26.86 -29.75
C ILE A 106 -1.91 27.93 -29.24
N GLY A 107 -2.18 28.45 -28.04
CA GLY A 107 -1.33 29.47 -27.39
C GLY A 107 -1.96 30.87 -27.31
N GLN A 108 -3.00 31.16 -28.10
CA GLN A 108 -3.76 32.40 -27.98
C GLN A 108 -5.00 32.19 -27.10
N LYS A 109 -5.34 33.19 -26.28
CA LYS A 109 -6.53 33.19 -25.43
C LYS A 109 -7.18 34.56 -25.50
N MET A 110 -8.51 34.57 -25.52
CA MET A 110 -9.26 35.81 -25.49
C MET A 110 -9.07 36.52 -24.14
N GLY A 111 -8.96 37.85 -24.18
CA GLY A 111 -8.89 38.67 -22.98
C GLY A 111 -10.19 38.57 -22.17
N LEU A 112 -10.07 38.53 -20.84
CA LEU A 112 -11.25 38.43 -19.96
C LEU A 112 -12.23 39.61 -20.14
N ILE A 113 -11.71 40.81 -20.44
CA ILE A 113 -12.54 42.01 -20.65
C ILE A 113 -13.40 41.86 -21.91
N ASP A 114 -12.83 41.33 -22.99
CA ASP A 114 -13.54 41.13 -24.25
C ASP A 114 -14.59 40.05 -24.11
N LEU A 115 -14.26 38.96 -23.40
CA LEU A 115 -15.18 37.88 -23.08
C LEU A 115 -16.37 38.36 -22.23
N VAL A 116 -16.13 39.24 -21.25
CA VAL A 116 -17.19 39.85 -20.43
C VAL A 116 -18.07 40.77 -21.26
N ARG A 117 -17.47 41.54 -22.17
CA ARG A 117 -18.19 42.49 -23.04
C ARG A 117 -19.05 41.78 -24.09
N SER A 118 -18.56 40.70 -24.68
CA SER A 118 -19.30 39.87 -25.64
C SER A 118 -20.35 38.99 -24.97
N GLY A 119 -20.05 38.49 -23.76
CA GLY A 119 -20.88 37.54 -23.04
C GLY A 119 -22.02 38.15 -22.22
N SER A 120 -21.95 39.43 -21.84
CA SER A 120 -22.98 40.04 -20.96
C SER A 120 -24.39 39.97 -21.54
N LYS A 121 -24.55 40.31 -22.82
CA LYS A 121 -25.84 40.23 -23.53
C LYS A 121 -26.34 38.79 -23.64
N LYS A 122 -25.45 37.87 -24.05
CA LYS A 122 -25.75 36.44 -24.17
C LYS A 122 -26.22 35.82 -22.84
N TYR A 123 -25.68 36.27 -21.71
CA TYR A 123 -26.06 35.79 -20.38
C TYR A 123 -27.47 36.21 -19.94
N GLU A 124 -27.93 37.39 -20.34
CA GLU A 124 -29.29 37.86 -20.03
C GLU A 124 -30.34 37.07 -20.81
N GLU A 125 -30.00 36.62 -22.02
CA GLU A 125 -30.86 35.80 -22.88
C GLU A 125 -30.97 34.34 -22.41
N LEU A 126 -29.99 33.85 -21.65
CA LEU A 126 -29.97 32.48 -21.13
C LEU A 126 -31.10 32.22 -20.13
N THR A 127 -31.85 31.15 -20.38
CA THR A 127 -32.91 30.66 -19.49
C THR A 127 -32.34 30.11 -18.18
N GLY A 128 -33.19 29.97 -17.17
CA GLY A 128 -32.79 29.39 -15.88
C GLY A 128 -32.28 27.94 -16.02
N ALA A 129 -32.94 27.14 -16.86
CA ALA A 129 -32.57 25.75 -17.08
C ALA A 129 -31.16 25.60 -17.70
N GLU A 130 -30.81 26.44 -18.68
CA GLU A 130 -29.49 26.42 -19.29
C GLU A 130 -28.40 26.87 -18.31
N LYS A 131 -28.71 27.81 -17.41
CA LYS A 131 -27.79 28.23 -16.35
C LYS A 131 -27.49 27.08 -15.37
N ASP A 132 -28.51 26.28 -15.03
CA ASP A 132 -28.36 25.11 -14.17
C ASP A 132 -27.57 23.99 -14.86
N GLU A 133 -27.80 23.76 -16.16
CA GLU A 133 -27.02 22.81 -16.95
C GLU A 133 -25.54 23.21 -17.01
N MET A 134 -25.23 24.48 -17.26
CA MET A 134 -23.84 24.95 -17.25
C MET A 134 -23.19 24.79 -15.87
N MET A 135 -23.95 24.96 -14.78
CA MET A 135 -23.45 24.71 -13.43
C MET A 135 -23.08 23.24 -13.23
N ALA A 136 -23.93 22.32 -13.68
CA ALA A 136 -23.65 20.89 -13.62
C ALA A 136 -22.39 20.52 -14.44
N VAL A 137 -22.21 21.10 -15.62
CA VAL A 137 -20.99 20.91 -16.43
C VAL A 137 -19.73 21.40 -15.71
N LEU A 138 -19.80 22.56 -15.06
CA LEU A 138 -18.65 23.09 -14.33
C LEU A 138 -18.35 22.33 -13.04
N GLU A 139 -19.36 21.78 -12.36
CA GLU A 139 -19.18 20.88 -11.23
C GLU A 139 -18.49 19.58 -11.67
N ALA A 140 -18.98 18.93 -12.74
CA ALA A 140 -18.34 17.76 -13.33
C ALA A 140 -16.90 18.05 -13.77
N TYR A 141 -16.63 19.22 -14.35
CA TYR A 141 -15.27 19.67 -14.70
C TYR A 141 -14.39 19.85 -13.45
N ARG A 142 -14.90 20.44 -12.37
CA ARG A 142 -14.16 20.61 -11.11
C ARG A 142 -13.83 19.27 -10.46
N GLU A 143 -14.79 18.36 -10.43
CA GLU A 143 -14.60 16.99 -9.92
C GLU A 143 -13.60 16.23 -10.77
N GLY A 144 -13.75 16.27 -12.10
CA GLY A 144 -12.81 15.69 -13.04
C GLY A 144 -11.42 16.33 -12.94
N LYS A 145 -11.32 17.62 -12.60
CA LYS A 145 -10.02 18.27 -12.35
C LYS A 145 -9.43 17.87 -11.01
N GLU A 146 -10.24 17.64 -9.99
CA GLU A 146 -9.78 17.24 -8.66
C GLU A 146 -9.33 15.78 -8.62
N GLN A 147 -10.08 14.90 -9.28
CA GLN A 147 -9.82 13.45 -9.33
C GLN A 147 -8.98 13.03 -10.54
N GLY A 148 -8.96 13.85 -11.59
CA GLY A 148 -8.37 13.49 -12.87
C GLY A 148 -6.85 13.39 -12.85
N PHE A 149 -6.36 12.42 -13.62
CA PHE A 149 -4.94 12.21 -13.84
C PHE A 149 -4.28 13.45 -14.46
N ARG A 150 -3.16 13.88 -13.89
CA ARG A 150 -2.37 15.00 -14.39
C ARG A 150 -1.32 14.49 -15.38
N VAL A 151 -1.39 14.96 -16.63
CA VAL A 151 -0.48 14.54 -17.70
C VAL A 151 0.93 15.10 -17.48
N GLY A 152 1.04 16.39 -17.14
CA GLY A 152 2.34 17.06 -17.01
C GLY A 152 3.08 16.72 -15.71
N ALA A 153 4.36 16.38 -15.81
CA ALA A 153 5.21 16.06 -14.65
C ALA A 153 5.24 17.18 -13.60
N ARG A 154 5.37 18.45 -14.03
CA ARG A 154 5.32 19.63 -13.15
C ARG A 154 3.99 19.72 -12.38
N SER A 155 2.88 19.49 -13.06
CA SER A 155 1.55 19.54 -12.43
C SER A 155 1.33 18.41 -11.42
N ARG A 156 1.88 17.21 -11.67
CA ARG A 156 1.90 16.11 -10.69
C ARG A 156 2.73 16.46 -9.46
N GLY A 157 3.96 16.95 -9.66
CA GLY A 157 4.84 17.38 -8.57
C GLY A 157 4.19 18.46 -7.69
N GLN A 158 3.48 19.42 -8.29
CA GLN A 158 2.77 20.45 -7.55
C GLN A 158 1.62 19.90 -6.69
N VAL A 159 0.88 18.89 -7.15
CA VAL A 159 -0.15 18.23 -6.34
C VAL A 159 0.48 17.52 -5.15
N VAL A 160 1.57 16.79 -5.36
CA VAL A 160 2.29 16.09 -4.29
C VAL A 160 2.80 17.10 -3.25
N TRP A 161 3.43 18.19 -3.70
CA TRP A 161 3.90 19.28 -2.82
C TRP A 161 2.76 19.95 -2.04
N GLN A 162 1.61 20.23 -2.68
CA GLN A 162 0.45 20.80 -1.98
C GLN A 162 -0.09 19.85 -0.91
N THR A 163 -0.11 18.55 -1.19
CA THR A 163 -0.50 17.53 -0.19
C THR A 163 0.48 17.51 0.98
N MET A 164 1.78 17.69 0.74
CA MET A 164 2.78 17.80 1.82
C MET A 164 2.57 19.01 2.70
N GLN A 165 2.29 20.17 2.12
CA GLN A 165 1.99 21.36 2.91
C GLN A 165 0.75 21.16 3.80
N LYS A 166 -0.25 20.41 3.32
CA LYS A 166 -1.42 20.05 4.14
C LYS A 166 -1.04 19.14 5.32
N LEU A 167 -0.13 18.18 5.13
CA LEU A 167 0.33 17.31 6.22
C LEU A 167 1.16 18.07 7.26
N LEU A 168 1.99 19.02 6.84
CA LEU A 168 2.70 19.90 7.77
C LEU A 168 1.72 20.74 8.60
N ASN A 169 0.64 21.22 7.98
CA ASN A 169 -0.41 21.94 8.69
C ASN A 169 -1.21 21.03 9.63
N LEU A 170 -1.42 19.76 9.25
CA LEU A 170 -2.10 18.77 10.10
C LEU A 170 -1.37 18.65 11.45
N ARG A 171 -0.04 18.53 11.45
CA ARG A 171 0.76 18.51 12.68
C ARG A 171 0.57 19.79 13.50
N LYS A 172 0.64 20.96 12.88
CA LYS A 172 0.47 22.25 13.58
C LYS A 172 -0.92 22.39 14.22
N GLN A 173 -1.95 21.85 13.57
CA GLN A 173 -3.34 21.99 14.02
C GLN A 173 -3.74 20.93 15.05
N THR A 174 -3.24 19.71 14.92
CA THR A 174 -3.72 18.54 15.69
C THR A 174 -2.66 17.94 16.60
N GLY A 175 -1.39 18.31 16.45
CA GLY A 175 -0.26 17.65 17.11
C GLY A 175 0.08 16.27 16.52
N VAL A 176 -0.65 15.79 15.51
CA VAL A 176 -0.43 14.47 14.91
C VAL A 176 0.82 14.49 14.03
N SER A 177 1.76 13.60 14.34
CA SER A 177 2.92 13.30 13.49
C SER A 177 2.56 12.25 12.44
N SER A 178 3.03 12.45 11.21
CA SER A 178 2.85 11.51 10.11
C SER A 178 4.07 11.50 9.19
N PHE A 179 4.29 10.38 8.53
CA PHE A 179 5.23 10.28 7.41
C PHE A 179 4.56 9.60 6.22
N ILE A 180 5.01 9.94 5.02
CA ILE A 180 4.49 9.41 3.75
C ILE A 180 5.65 9.05 2.83
N PHE A 181 5.54 7.86 2.24
CA PHE A 181 6.31 7.48 1.07
C PHE A 181 5.50 7.77 -0.19
N THR A 182 6.10 8.49 -1.11
CA THR A 182 5.54 8.76 -2.44
C THR A 182 6.45 8.15 -3.48
N ALA A 183 5.88 7.30 -4.34
CA ALA A 183 6.60 6.66 -5.44
C ALA A 183 5.68 6.63 -6.67
N ARG A 184 6.27 6.54 -7.85
CA ARG A 184 5.52 6.38 -9.09
C ARG A 184 5.10 4.92 -9.28
N ASN A 185 3.97 4.74 -9.96
CA ASN A 185 3.45 3.43 -10.36
C ASN A 185 3.59 3.20 -11.89
N ASN A 186 4.31 4.06 -12.60
CA ASN A 186 4.47 3.96 -14.06
C ASN A 186 5.80 4.60 -14.48
N THR A 187 6.50 3.95 -15.42
CA THR A 187 7.81 4.35 -15.95
C THR A 187 7.71 5.59 -16.82
N ALA A 188 6.53 5.86 -17.40
CA ALA A 188 6.25 7.06 -18.18
C ALA A 188 6.40 8.36 -17.38
N VAL A 189 6.39 8.28 -16.04
CA VAL A 189 6.57 9.42 -15.16
C VAL A 189 8.00 9.44 -14.65
N GLN A 190 8.78 10.46 -15.00
CA GLN A 190 10.06 10.72 -14.33
C GLN A 190 9.76 11.36 -12.96
N TYR A 191 9.68 10.54 -11.92
CA TYR A 191 9.45 10.97 -10.55
C TYR A 191 10.25 10.06 -9.62
N LYS A 192 11.23 10.63 -8.92
CA LYS A 192 12.01 9.87 -7.92
C LYS A 192 11.11 9.59 -6.70
N PRO A 193 11.27 8.45 -6.01
CA PRO A 193 10.61 8.25 -4.72
C PRO A 193 11.01 9.36 -3.76
N HIS A 194 10.04 9.88 -3.01
CA HIS A 194 10.30 10.86 -1.97
C HIS A 194 9.67 10.41 -0.66
N PHE A 195 10.41 10.64 0.42
CA PHE A 195 9.94 10.46 1.78
C PHE A 195 9.73 11.82 2.44
N TYR A 196 8.58 11.96 3.06
CA TYR A 196 8.24 13.16 3.83
C TYR A 196 7.81 12.75 5.22
N ALA A 197 8.29 13.49 6.21
CA ALA A 197 7.91 13.31 7.60
C ALA A 197 7.61 14.68 8.18
N THR A 198 6.57 14.76 9.00
CA THR A 198 6.19 16.01 9.66
C THR A 198 7.19 16.47 10.72
N ASP A 199 7.99 15.55 11.24
CA ASP A 199 8.90 15.71 12.37
C ASP A 199 10.12 14.79 12.24
N GLN A 200 11.21 15.18 12.91
CA GLN A 200 12.45 14.40 12.89
C GLN A 200 12.27 13.03 13.55
N ALA A 201 11.47 12.95 14.62
CA ALA A 201 11.18 11.68 15.30
C ALA A 201 10.53 10.65 14.36
N SER A 202 9.66 11.07 13.43
CA SER A 202 9.12 10.17 12.40
C SER A 202 10.17 9.70 11.39
N LYS A 203 11.16 10.54 11.06
CA LYS A 203 12.31 10.11 10.23
C LYS A 203 13.18 9.11 10.99
N ASP A 204 13.47 9.41 12.24
CA ASP A 204 14.29 8.59 13.12
C ASP A 204 13.61 7.27 13.44
N PHE A 205 12.28 7.23 13.52
CA PHE A 205 11.52 5.98 13.65
C PHE A 205 11.80 5.03 12.50
N VAL A 206 11.77 5.51 11.25
CA VAL A 206 12.11 4.67 10.09
C VAL A 206 13.56 4.19 10.14
N ARG A 207 14.50 5.08 10.50
CA ARG A 207 15.93 4.73 10.54
C ARG A 207 16.32 3.82 11.69
N LEU A 208 15.88 4.16 12.90
CA LEU A 208 16.31 3.52 14.15
C LEU A 208 15.41 2.35 14.53
N ALA A 209 14.08 2.52 14.46
CA ALA A 209 13.15 1.48 14.88
C ALA A 209 12.96 0.42 13.80
N LEU A 210 12.82 0.82 12.52
CA LEU A 210 12.73 -0.14 11.41
C LEU A 210 14.10 -0.60 10.90
N ARG A 211 15.20 0.04 11.32
CA ARG A 211 16.57 -0.24 10.84
C ARG A 211 16.68 -0.22 9.31
N LYS A 212 15.91 0.67 8.66
CA LYS A 212 15.92 0.81 7.21
C LYS A 212 16.35 2.20 6.82
N ASP A 213 17.19 2.28 5.80
CA ASP A 213 17.40 3.55 5.12
C ASP A 213 16.10 4.00 4.43
N VAL A 214 15.83 5.28 4.56
CA VAL A 214 14.61 5.94 4.09
C VAL A 214 14.55 5.90 2.56
N MET A 215 15.67 6.17 1.89
CA MET A 215 15.73 6.18 0.43
C MET A 215 15.62 4.77 -0.12
N ASN A 216 16.33 3.81 0.47
CA ASN A 216 16.20 2.41 0.10
C ASN A 216 14.76 1.89 0.28
N THR A 217 14.08 2.27 1.37
CA THR A 217 12.66 1.92 1.57
C THR A 217 11.76 2.54 0.50
N GLY A 218 12.02 3.80 0.11
CA GLY A 218 11.32 4.46 -0.99
C GLY A 218 11.52 3.74 -2.34
N CYS A 219 12.74 3.34 -2.66
CA CYS A 219 13.06 2.58 -3.87
C CYS A 219 12.45 1.17 -3.85
N GLN A 220 12.47 0.47 -2.71
CA GLN A 220 11.81 -0.83 -2.56
C GLN A 220 10.29 -0.70 -2.75
N TYR A 221 9.68 0.34 -2.19
CA TYR A 221 8.26 0.62 -2.37
C TYR A 221 7.92 0.94 -3.83
N GLU A 222 8.75 1.72 -4.51
CA GLU A 222 8.60 1.98 -5.94
C GLU A 222 8.73 0.69 -6.77
N GLY A 223 9.74 -0.13 -6.51
CA GLY A 223 9.92 -1.43 -7.17
C GLY A 223 8.72 -2.35 -6.94
N TYR A 224 8.15 -2.33 -5.74
CA TYR A 224 6.92 -3.06 -5.42
C TYR A 224 5.72 -2.56 -6.23
N LEU A 225 5.55 -1.24 -6.38
CA LEU A 225 4.48 -0.68 -7.22
C LEU A 225 4.67 -1.08 -8.69
N PHE A 226 5.90 -1.03 -9.20
CA PHE A 226 6.21 -1.41 -10.57
C PHE A 226 5.93 -2.87 -10.89
N ASN A 227 6.38 -3.76 -10.00
CA ASN A 227 6.28 -5.19 -10.21
C ASN A 227 4.91 -5.75 -9.83
N ASN A 228 4.01 -4.91 -9.30
CA ASN A 228 2.82 -5.32 -8.54
C ASN A 228 3.19 -6.32 -7.42
N LEU A 229 2.20 -6.75 -6.62
CA LEU A 229 2.38 -7.70 -5.52
C LEU A 229 3.11 -9.02 -5.88
N GLU A 230 3.25 -9.34 -7.18
CA GLU A 230 3.96 -10.52 -7.66
C GLU A 230 5.49 -10.45 -7.47
N GLY A 231 6.08 -9.26 -7.30
CA GLY A 231 7.53 -9.09 -7.38
C GLY A 231 8.34 -9.27 -6.08
N SER A 232 7.84 -8.89 -4.91
CA SER A 232 8.77 -8.43 -3.85
C SER A 232 8.82 -9.19 -2.51
N ALA A 233 7.97 -10.17 -2.21
CA ALA A 233 8.16 -10.94 -0.97
C ALA A 233 7.46 -12.31 -0.91
N SER A 234 6.33 -12.50 -1.60
CA SER A 234 5.50 -13.70 -1.48
C SER A 234 5.86 -14.82 -2.46
N ASN A 235 6.75 -14.58 -3.43
CA ASN A 235 6.71 -15.37 -4.66
C ASN A 235 7.83 -16.39 -4.83
N ARG A 236 8.71 -16.71 -3.86
CA ARG A 236 9.59 -17.89 -4.07
C ARG A 236 8.75 -19.16 -4.10
N GLN A 237 7.91 -19.36 -3.08
CA GLN A 237 7.03 -20.53 -3.00
C GLN A 237 5.90 -20.48 -4.04
N ALA A 238 5.34 -19.30 -4.31
CA ALA A 238 4.33 -19.17 -5.35
C ALA A 238 4.92 -19.30 -6.77
N ARG A 239 6.13 -18.80 -7.06
CA ARG A 239 6.88 -19.06 -8.31
C ARG A 239 7.19 -20.55 -8.45
N LEU A 240 7.70 -21.19 -7.38
CA LEU A 240 7.89 -22.64 -7.37
C LEU A 240 6.58 -23.37 -7.67
N THR A 241 5.48 -22.99 -7.03
CA THR A 241 4.16 -23.62 -7.26
C THR A 241 3.69 -23.41 -8.69
N LYS A 242 3.85 -22.22 -9.25
CA LYS A 242 3.52 -21.88 -10.64
C LYS A 242 4.36 -22.71 -11.63
N LEU A 243 5.69 -22.70 -11.49
CA LEU A 243 6.61 -23.48 -12.32
C LEU A 243 6.32 -24.98 -12.26
N ARG A 244 6.07 -25.52 -11.05
CA ARG A 244 5.70 -26.94 -10.85
C ARG A 244 4.41 -27.29 -11.59
N ASN A 245 3.40 -26.42 -11.52
CA ASN A 245 2.12 -26.61 -12.19
C ASN A 245 2.29 -26.53 -13.71
N ASN A 246 3.03 -25.54 -14.21
CA ASN A 246 3.32 -25.37 -15.63
C ASN A 246 4.05 -26.59 -16.21
N CYS A 247 5.17 -26.99 -15.60
CA CYS A 247 5.93 -28.18 -16.02
C CYS A 247 5.05 -29.44 -15.99
N SER A 248 4.25 -29.63 -14.94
CA SER A 248 3.34 -30.78 -14.85
C SER A 248 2.30 -30.79 -15.98
N GLN A 249 1.76 -29.62 -16.34
CA GLN A 249 0.81 -29.49 -17.45
C GLN A 249 1.48 -29.71 -18.80
N LEU A 250 2.68 -29.18 -19.04
CA LEU A 250 3.42 -29.38 -20.30
C LEU A 250 3.74 -30.86 -20.53
N ILE A 251 4.28 -31.56 -19.52
CA ILE A 251 4.57 -33.00 -19.61
C ILE A 251 3.30 -33.80 -19.87
N GLN A 252 2.21 -33.48 -19.16
CA GLN A 252 0.92 -34.15 -19.29
C GLN A 252 0.29 -33.90 -20.67
N ASN A 253 0.32 -32.67 -21.18
CA ASN A 253 -0.20 -32.31 -22.49
C ASN A 253 0.63 -32.93 -23.62
N GLY A 254 1.96 -32.98 -23.47
CA GLY A 254 2.85 -33.65 -24.40
C GLY A 254 2.51 -35.14 -24.52
N LEU A 255 2.27 -35.82 -23.39
CA LEU A 255 1.90 -37.24 -23.39
C LEU A 255 0.54 -37.48 -24.07
N LEU A 256 -0.47 -36.66 -23.74
CA LEU A 256 -1.80 -36.75 -24.34
C LEU A 256 -1.75 -36.50 -25.86
N ARG A 257 -0.92 -35.55 -26.30
CA ARG A 257 -0.69 -35.28 -27.72
C ARG A 257 -0.04 -36.47 -28.43
N ALA A 258 0.96 -37.10 -27.81
CA ALA A 258 1.66 -38.24 -28.40
C ALA A 258 0.80 -39.52 -28.48
N THR A 259 0.01 -39.80 -27.44
CA THR A 259 -0.84 -41.01 -27.36
C THR A 259 -2.20 -40.86 -28.03
N GLY A 260 -2.74 -39.65 -28.15
CA GLY A 260 -4.10 -39.41 -28.65
C GLY A 260 -5.22 -39.81 -27.68
N GLU A 261 -4.89 -40.23 -26.46
CA GLU A 261 -5.86 -40.54 -25.41
C GLU A 261 -6.30 -39.28 -24.67
N LYS A 262 -7.52 -39.29 -24.11
CA LYS A 262 -8.09 -38.10 -23.44
C LYS A 262 -7.58 -37.89 -22.01
N GLN A 263 -7.16 -38.94 -21.32
CA GLN A 263 -6.76 -38.86 -19.92
C GLN A 263 -5.83 -40.01 -19.53
N ILE A 264 -4.54 -39.71 -19.38
CA ILE A 264 -3.53 -40.63 -18.84
C ILE A 264 -2.96 -39.99 -17.58
N ARG A 265 -2.78 -40.73 -16.48
CA ARG A 265 -2.14 -40.20 -15.27
C ARG A 265 -0.71 -40.72 -15.16
N ILE A 266 0.26 -39.80 -15.16
CA ILE A 266 1.68 -40.14 -15.02
C ILE A 266 1.98 -40.54 -13.57
N LYS A 267 2.72 -41.64 -13.41
CA LYS A 267 3.28 -42.08 -12.12
C LYS A 267 4.80 -41.94 -12.18
N TYR A 268 5.36 -41.01 -11.40
CA TYR A 268 6.80 -40.72 -11.36
C TYR A 268 7.61 -41.67 -10.46
N THR A 269 7.07 -42.84 -10.10
CA THR A 269 7.87 -43.90 -9.48
C THR A 269 8.54 -44.72 -10.57
N ASP A 270 9.76 -45.23 -10.40
CA ASP A 270 10.46 -45.99 -11.44
C ASP A 270 9.58 -47.09 -12.05
N ALA A 271 9.00 -47.94 -11.20
CA ALA A 271 8.09 -49.00 -11.63
C ALA A 271 6.79 -48.47 -12.27
N GLY A 272 6.32 -47.28 -11.85
CA GLY A 272 5.14 -46.63 -12.41
C GLY A 272 5.40 -46.07 -13.80
N TYR A 273 6.53 -45.41 -13.99
CA TYR A 273 6.98 -44.89 -15.27
C TYR A 273 7.26 -46.01 -16.25
N ASP A 274 7.98 -47.06 -15.83
CA ASP A 274 8.23 -48.24 -16.66
C ASP A 274 6.93 -48.91 -17.14
N SER A 275 5.91 -48.98 -16.27
CA SER A 275 4.60 -49.51 -16.66
C SER A 275 3.85 -48.62 -17.66
N LEU A 276 4.08 -47.30 -17.62
CA LEU A 276 3.52 -46.34 -18.55
C LEU A 276 4.18 -46.48 -19.92
N VAL A 277 5.51 -46.60 -19.96
CA VAL A 277 6.30 -46.85 -21.17
C VAL A 277 5.88 -48.17 -21.82
N GLN A 278 5.77 -49.25 -21.04
CA GLN A 278 5.36 -50.57 -21.56
C GLN A 278 3.95 -50.58 -22.13
N ARG A 279 3.04 -49.79 -21.55
CA ARG A 279 1.63 -49.77 -21.95
C ARG A 279 1.40 -48.93 -23.20
N HIS A 280 2.01 -47.75 -23.26
CA HIS A 280 1.72 -46.78 -24.32
C HIS A 280 2.80 -46.70 -25.38
N GLY A 281 4.01 -47.23 -25.14
CA GLY A 281 5.10 -47.23 -26.12
C GLY A 281 5.80 -45.87 -26.29
N PHE A 282 5.62 -44.94 -25.36
CA PHE A 282 6.27 -43.62 -25.40
C PHE A 282 7.23 -43.44 -24.24
N LYS A 283 8.38 -42.83 -24.53
CA LYS A 283 9.41 -42.48 -23.54
C LYS A 283 9.72 -41.01 -23.64
N LEU A 284 9.85 -40.35 -22.49
CA LEU A 284 10.29 -38.97 -22.41
C LEU A 284 11.81 -38.92 -22.60
N GLU A 285 12.27 -38.27 -23.67
CA GLU A 285 13.69 -38.03 -23.94
C GLU A 285 14.04 -36.56 -23.70
N GLY A 286 15.32 -36.25 -23.44
CA GLY A 286 15.77 -34.88 -23.17
C GLY A 286 15.54 -34.35 -21.76
N TRP A 287 15.33 -35.23 -20.77
CA TRP A 287 15.14 -34.81 -19.38
C TRP A 287 16.43 -34.22 -18.76
N PRO A 288 16.40 -33.01 -18.17
CA PRO A 288 17.61 -32.32 -17.70
C PRO A 288 18.24 -32.89 -16.42
N LEU A 289 17.47 -33.61 -15.61
CA LEU A 289 17.95 -34.16 -14.33
C LEU A 289 18.45 -35.60 -14.49
N HIS A 290 19.36 -36.03 -13.63
CA HIS A 290 19.86 -37.41 -13.60
C HIS A 290 18.75 -38.45 -13.33
N GLU A 291 17.71 -38.06 -12.60
CA GLU A 291 16.58 -38.90 -12.22
C GLU A 291 15.25 -38.27 -12.64
N LEU A 292 14.33 -39.11 -13.13
CA LEU A 292 12.98 -38.69 -13.48
C LEU A 292 12.15 -38.50 -12.20
N LYS A 293 12.04 -37.25 -11.75
CA LYS A 293 11.30 -36.87 -10.55
C LYS A 293 10.02 -36.12 -10.92
N SER A 294 9.01 -36.20 -10.05
CA SER A 294 7.81 -35.38 -10.18
C SER A 294 8.19 -33.90 -10.11
N PRO A 295 7.68 -33.01 -10.98
CA PRO A 295 7.96 -31.58 -10.89
C PRO A 295 7.69 -31.02 -9.49
N ALA A 296 6.65 -31.51 -8.81
CA ALA A 296 6.29 -31.11 -7.45
C ALA A 296 7.39 -31.38 -6.40
N SER A 297 8.26 -32.36 -6.65
CA SER A 297 9.37 -32.73 -5.76
C SER A 297 10.67 -31.95 -6.03
N ILE A 298 10.75 -31.19 -7.12
CA ILE A 298 11.92 -30.35 -7.44
C ILE A 298 11.85 -29.08 -6.59
N SER A 299 12.88 -28.84 -5.76
CA SER A 299 12.98 -27.70 -4.84
C SER A 299 13.78 -26.52 -5.40
N ALA A 300 14.66 -26.78 -6.37
CA ALA A 300 15.48 -25.76 -7.02
C ALA A 300 14.68 -25.07 -8.14
N ILE A 301 14.67 -23.73 -8.12
CA ILE A 301 13.98 -22.91 -9.13
C ILE A 301 14.69 -23.02 -10.48
N ALA A 302 16.02 -22.94 -10.49
CA ALA A 302 16.83 -23.02 -11.71
C ALA A 302 16.57 -24.33 -12.49
N ASP A 303 16.43 -25.46 -11.80
CA ASP A 303 16.13 -26.75 -12.42
C ASP A 303 14.74 -26.78 -13.05
N LEU A 304 13.74 -26.17 -12.41
CA LEU A 304 12.39 -26.07 -12.94
C LEU A 304 12.31 -25.13 -14.16
N GLU A 305 13.06 -24.04 -14.16
CA GLU A 305 13.12 -23.09 -15.29
C GLU A 305 13.83 -23.69 -16.49
N ASN A 306 14.92 -24.43 -16.26
CA ASN A 306 15.59 -25.19 -17.31
C ASN A 306 14.66 -26.28 -17.89
N LEU A 307 13.92 -26.99 -17.02
CA LEU A 307 12.94 -27.99 -17.46
C LEU A 307 11.79 -27.36 -18.27
N GLU A 308 11.23 -26.23 -17.83
CA GLU A 308 10.19 -25.50 -18.55
C GLU A 308 10.69 -25.08 -19.94
N THR A 309 11.89 -24.51 -20.02
CA THR A 309 12.52 -24.08 -21.28
C THR A 309 12.71 -25.25 -22.25
N LEU A 310 13.22 -26.40 -21.79
CA LEU A 310 13.42 -27.59 -22.64
C LEU A 310 12.09 -28.19 -23.12
N LEU A 311 11.04 -28.15 -22.30
CA LEU A 311 9.69 -28.61 -22.68
C LEU A 311 9.04 -27.67 -23.71
N GLU A 312 9.26 -26.36 -23.61
CA GLU A 312 8.73 -25.36 -24.55
C GLU A 312 9.47 -25.39 -25.89
N ASN A 313 10.79 -25.56 -25.87
CA ASN A 313 11.61 -25.67 -27.07
C ASN A 313 11.40 -27.00 -27.83
N GLY A 314 10.88 -28.03 -27.15
CA GLY A 314 10.74 -29.38 -27.69
C GLY A 314 12.00 -30.24 -27.56
N ASP A 315 13.03 -29.76 -26.86
CA ASP A 315 14.22 -30.54 -26.54
C ASP A 315 13.90 -31.69 -25.56
N CYS A 316 12.86 -31.52 -24.74
CA CYS A 316 12.29 -32.55 -23.89
C CYS A 316 10.91 -32.96 -24.40
N GLU A 317 10.82 -34.07 -25.14
CA GLU A 317 9.58 -34.51 -25.78
C GLU A 317 9.31 -36.02 -25.62
N TRP A 318 8.05 -36.41 -25.83
CA TRP A 318 7.63 -37.80 -25.80
C TRP A 318 7.89 -38.46 -27.15
N VAL A 319 8.88 -39.34 -27.20
CA VAL A 319 9.28 -40.07 -28.42
C VAL A 319 8.63 -41.45 -28.43
N ALA A 320 8.08 -41.83 -29.58
CA ALA A 320 7.54 -43.18 -29.80
C ALA A 320 8.69 -44.18 -29.89
N LEU A 321 8.67 -45.20 -29.02
CA LEU A 321 9.62 -46.31 -29.08
C LEU A 321 9.24 -47.25 -30.22
N THR A 322 10.25 -47.72 -30.94
CA THR A 322 10.07 -48.83 -31.88
C THR A 322 9.79 -50.14 -31.13
N ASP A 323 9.17 -51.12 -31.80
CA ASP A 323 8.85 -52.42 -31.20
C ASP A 323 10.11 -53.13 -30.65
N GLU A 324 11.26 -52.94 -31.29
CA GLU A 324 12.53 -53.51 -30.82
C GLU A 324 13.02 -52.84 -29.54
N GLU A 325 12.94 -51.51 -29.45
CA GLU A 325 13.31 -50.76 -28.27
C GLU A 325 12.35 -51.04 -27.12
N LEU A 326 11.05 -51.18 -27.40
CA LEU A 326 10.05 -51.55 -26.41
C LEU A 326 10.33 -52.95 -25.85
N ARG A 327 10.66 -53.93 -26.70
CA ARG A 327 11.07 -55.27 -26.26
C ARG A 327 12.34 -55.23 -25.39
N LYS A 328 13.35 -54.45 -25.79
CA LYS A 328 14.58 -54.25 -25.01
C LYS A 328 14.27 -53.62 -23.64
N HIS A 329 13.41 -52.60 -23.61
CA HIS A 329 12.99 -51.94 -22.38
C HIS A 329 12.26 -52.90 -21.43
N VAL A 330 11.37 -53.75 -21.96
CA VAL A 330 10.68 -54.79 -21.18
C VAL A 330 11.68 -55.80 -20.61
N THR A 331 12.68 -56.24 -21.39
CA THR A 331 13.69 -57.18 -20.91
C THR A 331 14.56 -56.56 -19.82
N ASP A 332 15.01 -55.31 -19.98
CA ASP A 332 15.83 -54.60 -18.99
C ASP A 332 15.05 -54.38 -17.69
N TYR A 333 13.78 -54.01 -17.80
CA TYR A 333 12.89 -53.89 -16.64
C TYR A 333 12.71 -55.23 -15.90
N ALA A 334 12.51 -56.33 -16.63
CA ALA A 334 12.37 -57.66 -16.04
C ALA A 334 13.66 -58.09 -15.30
N VAL A 335 14.83 -57.72 -15.81
CA VAL A 335 16.11 -57.97 -15.14
C VAL A 335 16.24 -57.16 -13.85
N ARG A 336 15.90 -55.86 -13.87
CA ARG A 336 15.94 -54.98 -12.68
C ARG A 336 14.96 -55.42 -11.59
N LYS A 337 13.78 -55.93 -11.97
CA LYS A 337 12.74 -56.39 -11.03
C LYS A 337 13.04 -57.74 -10.38
N LYS A 338 14.13 -58.44 -10.76
CA LYS A 338 14.50 -59.70 -10.11
C LYS A 338 14.58 -59.48 -8.60
N PRO A 339 13.79 -60.21 -7.81
CA PRO A 339 13.61 -59.91 -6.40
C PRO A 339 14.96 -60.02 -5.70
N SER A 340 15.45 -58.90 -5.18
CA SER A 340 16.44 -58.93 -4.11
C SER A 340 15.85 -59.83 -3.03
N LYS A 341 16.43 -61.02 -2.86
CA LYS A 341 15.98 -62.04 -1.91
C LYS A 341 15.75 -61.35 -0.56
N LYS A 342 14.49 -61.16 -0.17
CA LYS A 342 14.11 -60.61 1.13
C LYS A 342 14.84 -61.44 2.19
N LYS A 343 15.86 -60.87 2.82
CA LYS A 343 16.35 -61.37 4.11
C LYS A 343 15.16 -61.26 5.06
N VAL A 344 14.56 -62.41 5.36
CA VAL A 344 13.51 -62.58 6.36
C VAL A 344 14.11 -62.10 7.68
N LYS A 345 13.84 -60.85 8.08
CA LYS A 345 14.14 -60.41 9.45
C LYS A 345 13.17 -61.15 10.36
N ALA A 346 13.74 -61.97 11.24
CA ALA A 346 13.04 -62.70 12.28
C ALA A 346 12.17 -61.74 13.10
N VAL A 347 10.93 -62.17 13.30
CA VAL A 347 9.91 -61.51 14.11
C VAL A 347 10.36 -61.55 15.58
N ALA A 348 10.85 -60.44 16.11
CA ALA A 348 10.97 -60.23 17.54
C ALA A 348 9.66 -59.64 18.07
N LYS A 349 8.95 -60.44 18.86
CA LYS A 349 7.82 -60.05 19.72
C LYS A 349 8.28 -59.00 20.75
N GLY A 350 7.45 -57.98 20.97
CA GLY A 350 7.54 -57.06 22.12
C GLY A 350 6.73 -55.79 21.87
N SER A 351 5.41 -55.83 22.09
CA SER A 351 4.73 -55.14 23.20
C SER A 351 5.14 -53.67 23.41
N ASN A 352 4.31 -52.73 22.96
CA ASN A 352 3.57 -51.85 23.88
C ASN A 352 2.65 -50.92 23.08
N SER A 353 1.37 -51.27 23.08
CA SER A 353 0.28 -50.35 22.79
C SER A 353 0.17 -49.34 23.93
N LYS A 354 0.80 -48.17 23.79
CA LYS A 354 0.40 -46.99 24.56
C LYS A 354 -0.52 -46.13 23.70
N ARG A 355 -1.78 -46.15 24.11
CA ARG A 355 -2.91 -45.38 23.61
C ARG A 355 -2.71 -43.92 24.02
N THR A 356 -2.25 -43.08 23.10
CA THR A 356 -2.17 -41.64 23.32
C THR A 356 -3.53 -41.03 22.96
N VAL A 357 -4.25 -40.61 23.99
CA VAL A 357 -5.48 -39.81 23.88
C VAL A 357 -5.07 -38.42 23.40
N TYR A 358 -5.52 -38.02 22.21
CA TYR A 358 -5.44 -36.62 21.77
C TYR A 358 -6.37 -35.78 22.64
N LYS A 359 -5.78 -34.99 23.53
CA LYS A 359 -6.43 -33.90 24.24
C LYS A 359 -6.29 -32.65 23.37
N VAL A 360 -7.43 -32.14 22.89
CA VAL A 360 -7.54 -30.82 22.26
C VAL A 360 -7.07 -29.78 23.28
N ILE A 361 -6.00 -29.05 22.97
CA ILE A 361 -5.60 -27.82 23.68
C ILE A 361 -5.41 -26.73 22.64
N ASN A 362 -6.19 -25.67 22.83
CA ASN A 362 -6.14 -24.42 22.10
C ASN A 362 -4.81 -23.69 22.31
N ASN A 363 -4.38 -22.98 21.26
CA ASN A 363 -3.51 -21.79 21.25
C ASN A 363 -3.02 -21.27 22.60
N THR A 364 -1.70 -21.14 22.73
CA THR A 364 -1.06 -19.86 23.06
C THR A 364 0.41 -19.90 22.64
N ASN A 365 0.82 -18.83 21.96
CA ASN A 365 2.19 -18.48 21.61
C ASN A 365 3.13 -18.55 22.81
N ASP A 366 4.35 -19.04 22.59
CA ASP A 366 5.60 -18.54 23.16
C ASP A 366 6.72 -19.42 22.56
N ASP A 367 7.38 -18.92 21.51
CA ASP A 367 8.66 -19.45 21.02
C ASP A 367 9.69 -18.32 21.10
N ASP A 368 10.40 -18.31 22.23
CA ASP A 368 11.76 -17.83 22.36
C ASP A 368 12.68 -18.91 21.74
N GLU A 369 13.29 -18.62 20.60
CA GLU A 369 14.55 -19.28 20.20
C GLU A 369 15.51 -18.20 19.69
N ASP A 370 16.37 -17.76 20.62
CA ASP A 370 17.65 -17.10 20.33
C ASP A 370 18.49 -18.04 19.47
N THR A 371 18.75 -17.62 18.23
CA THR A 371 19.75 -18.24 17.37
C THR A 371 20.95 -17.30 17.31
N ASP A 372 22.03 -17.70 17.98
CA ASP A 372 23.37 -17.16 17.82
C ASP A 372 23.84 -17.45 16.38
N ASP A 373 24.00 -16.42 15.55
CA ASP A 373 24.63 -16.51 14.24
C ASP A 373 25.75 -15.46 14.11
N GLU A 374 26.97 -15.99 14.22
CA GLU A 374 28.13 -15.80 13.35
C GLU A 374 28.54 -14.38 12.91
N ASP A 375 29.48 -13.86 13.70
CA ASP A 375 30.74 -13.22 13.33
C ASP A 375 31.06 -13.18 11.82
N SER A 376 30.96 -11.98 11.22
CA SER A 376 31.52 -11.68 9.91
C SER A 376 32.45 -10.47 10.03
N GLU A 377 33.74 -10.72 9.89
CA GLU A 377 34.81 -9.72 9.86
C GLU A 377 34.61 -8.75 8.67
N GLU A 378 34.41 -7.47 8.96
CA GLU A 378 34.46 -6.39 7.97
C GLU A 378 35.90 -5.86 7.85
N GLU A 379 36.48 -5.97 6.65
CA GLU A 379 37.73 -5.29 6.30
C GLU A 379 37.52 -3.78 6.12
N PRO A 380 38.48 -2.92 6.53
CA PRO A 380 38.39 -1.49 6.35
C PRO A 380 38.82 -1.08 4.93
N SER A 381 37.94 -0.43 4.19
CA SER A 381 38.32 0.33 2.99
C SER A 381 38.58 1.79 3.37
N GLU A 382 39.86 2.17 3.29
CA GLU A 382 40.30 3.57 3.22
C GLU A 382 39.91 4.12 1.85
N ASP A 383 39.06 5.15 1.80
CA ASP A 383 39.03 6.03 0.63
C ASP A 383 38.98 7.49 1.08
N GLN A 384 40.03 8.20 0.67
CA GLN A 384 40.28 9.61 0.87
C GLN A 384 39.82 10.35 -0.39
N GLY A 385 38.99 11.39 -0.26
CA GLY A 385 38.81 12.28 -1.41
C GLY A 385 37.72 13.33 -1.25
N GLN A 386 38.17 14.54 -0.90
CA GLN A 386 37.81 15.84 -1.50
C GLN A 386 36.29 16.13 -1.66
N GLY A 387 35.68 17.06 -0.93
CA GLY A 387 36.14 18.41 -0.67
C GLY A 387 35.78 19.32 -1.84
N GLU A 388 34.49 19.65 -1.98
CA GLU A 388 34.04 20.80 -2.76
C GLU A 388 32.91 21.52 -1.97
N ASP A 389 33.28 22.70 -1.48
CA ASP A 389 32.41 23.72 -0.92
C ASP A 389 31.55 24.30 -2.06
N GLU A 390 30.23 24.15 -1.98
CA GLU A 390 29.29 24.99 -2.72
C GLU A 390 28.56 25.89 -1.73
N GLU A 391 29.05 27.13 -1.67
CA GLU A 391 28.35 28.30 -1.17
C GLU A 391 27.10 28.53 -2.04
N GLU A 392 25.90 28.35 -1.49
CA GLU A 392 24.69 28.94 -2.08
C GLU A 392 24.23 30.13 -1.23
N GLU A 393 24.28 31.28 -1.91
CA GLU A 393 24.01 32.62 -1.44
C GLU A 393 22.57 32.82 -0.94
N ASP A 394 22.50 33.54 0.17
CA ASP A 394 21.34 34.30 0.63
C ASP A 394 20.76 35.18 -0.49
N GLN A 395 19.47 35.01 -0.79
CA GLN A 395 18.66 36.07 -1.38
C GLN A 395 17.41 36.30 -0.53
N ASN A 396 17.53 37.36 0.28
CA ASN A 396 16.45 38.17 0.81
C ASN A 396 15.51 38.62 -0.32
N GLU A 397 14.21 38.32 -0.18
CA GLU A 397 13.16 39.18 -0.70
C GLU A 397 12.17 39.51 0.43
N GLU A 398 12.41 40.66 1.04
CA GLU A 398 11.36 41.48 1.62
C GLU A 398 10.40 41.89 0.49
N ASP A 399 9.11 41.56 0.56
CA ASP A 399 8.12 42.49 0.00
C ASP A 399 6.72 42.44 0.65
N ASN A 400 6.42 43.59 1.25
CA ASN A 400 5.15 44.29 1.37
C ASN A 400 3.89 43.59 1.93
N GLY A 401 3.68 43.91 3.21
CA GLY A 401 2.37 43.89 3.85
C GLY A 401 1.35 44.79 3.15
N ARG A 402 0.20 44.22 2.79
CA ARG A 402 -0.99 44.97 2.39
C ARG A 402 -2.11 44.77 3.40
N LYS A 403 -2.24 45.74 4.31
CA LYS A 403 -3.41 45.94 5.18
C LYS A 403 -4.67 46.09 4.33
N ARG A 404 -5.59 45.14 4.40
CA ARG A 404 -6.98 45.32 3.93
C ARG A 404 -7.88 45.59 5.12
N LYS A 405 -8.28 46.85 5.27
CA LYS A 405 -9.45 47.28 6.07
C LYS A 405 -10.71 46.73 5.38
N SER A 406 -11.44 45.82 6.01
CA SER A 406 -12.82 45.50 5.61
C SER A 406 -13.77 46.34 6.46
N VAL A 407 -14.32 47.38 5.85
CA VAL A 407 -15.47 48.13 6.36
C VAL A 407 -16.71 47.27 6.18
N THR A 408 -17.36 46.92 7.29
CA THR A 408 -18.71 46.39 7.34
C THR A 408 -19.70 47.48 6.92
N LYS A 409 -20.53 47.19 5.90
CA LYS A 409 -21.79 47.90 5.69
C LYS A 409 -22.93 46.89 5.74
N ASP A 410 -23.73 47.07 6.79
CA ASP A 410 -25.10 46.63 6.89
C ASP A 410 -25.89 47.04 5.65
N ASN A 411 -26.73 46.14 5.17
CA ASN A 411 -27.97 46.51 4.52
C ASN A 411 -29.02 45.46 4.89
N GLY A 412 -29.91 45.85 5.79
CA GLY A 412 -31.14 45.14 6.07
C GLY A 412 -32.07 45.16 4.86
N SER A 413 -32.84 44.09 4.71
CA SER A 413 -34.05 44.12 3.90
C SER A 413 -35.11 43.27 4.56
N ALA A 414 -36.21 43.96 4.87
CA ALA A 414 -37.42 43.45 5.47
C ALA A 414 -38.23 42.59 4.50
N ARG A 415 -38.82 41.52 5.02
CA ARG A 415 -40.07 40.88 4.58
C ARG A 415 -40.36 39.78 5.60
N ALA A 416 -41.57 39.48 6.06
CA ALA A 416 -42.90 40.08 6.00
C ALA A 416 -43.75 39.01 6.72
N LEU A 417 -44.49 39.41 7.76
CA LEU A 417 -45.46 38.55 8.44
C LEU A 417 -46.41 37.89 7.42
N LYS A 418 -46.63 36.58 7.55
CA LYS A 418 -47.95 36.01 7.25
C LYS A 418 -48.30 34.87 8.21
N LYS A 419 -49.24 35.20 9.10
CA LYS A 419 -49.98 34.31 9.98
C LYS A 419 -50.58 33.14 9.20
N ARG A 420 -50.51 31.93 9.75
CA ARG A 420 -51.61 30.96 9.65
C ARG A 420 -51.65 30.03 10.86
N ARG A 421 -52.62 30.32 11.73
CA ARG A 421 -53.27 29.42 12.70
C ARG A 421 -53.98 28.31 11.93
N VAL A 422 -53.76 27.04 12.31
CA VAL A 422 -54.75 25.93 12.38
C VAL A 422 -54.19 24.99 13.46
N LEU A 423 -54.65 25.10 14.71
CA LEU A 423 -55.67 24.25 15.36
C LEU A 423 -55.24 22.79 15.52
N ALA A 424 -54.87 22.48 16.76
CA ALA A 424 -54.84 21.14 17.34
C ALA A 424 -56.27 20.59 17.47
N ALA A 425 -56.46 19.33 17.07
CA ALA A 425 -57.50 18.42 17.56
C ALA A 425 -57.18 16.99 17.09
N GLN A 426 -56.41 16.26 17.89
CA GLN A 426 -56.65 14.88 18.33
C GLN A 426 -55.48 14.40 19.19
#